data_AF-A0A6J7RZ56-F1
#
_entry.id   AF-A0A6J7RZ56-F1
#
_cell.length_a   1.000
_cell.length_b   1.000
_cell.length_c   1.000
_cell.angle_alpha   90.00
_cell.angle_beta   90.00
_cell.angle_gamma   90.00
#
_symmetry.space_group_name_H-M   'P 1'
#
loop_
_entity.id
_entity.type
_entity.pdbx_description
1 polymer ?
#
loop_
_entity_poly.entity_id
_entity_poly.type
_entity_poly.pdbx_seq_one_letter_code
_entity_poly.pdbx_strand_id
1 'polypeptide(L)'
;MASDLERARHTAELIAPPELEISVHEGLRERHAGEWTGLTHDEIAADYPDWIETQRRPPGFEKDEPLLGRVIPVLVDLAIAAPTTLVVTHGGVIRSVEHLLSDIRERVPNLGGRWIRYEDGEFVLEESVLLFDPNQVEFTVPDQI
;
A
#
# COMPACT_ATOMS: atom_id res chain seq x y z
N MET A 1 12.40 -0.45 -4.90
CA MET A 1 11.46 0.31 -5.77
C MET A 1 10.46 1.06 -4.90
N ALA A 2 9.94 2.19 -5.36
CA ALA A 2 8.92 2.95 -4.63
C ALA A 2 7.79 3.45 -5.53
N SER A 3 6.65 3.79 -4.93
CA SER A 3 5.69 4.69 -5.59
C SER A 3 6.33 6.05 -5.85
N ASP A 4 5.93 6.69 -6.95
CA ASP A 4 6.40 8.03 -7.33
C ASP A 4 5.75 9.17 -6.51
N LEU A 5 4.75 8.88 -5.69
CA LEU A 5 4.21 9.84 -4.73
C LEU A 5 5.28 10.19 -3.68
N GLU A 6 5.41 11.48 -3.40
CA GLU A 6 6.50 12.04 -2.58
C GLU A 6 6.71 11.31 -1.26
N ARG A 7 5.65 11.01 -0.50
CA ARG A 7 5.76 10.31 0.79
C ARG A 7 6.42 8.93 0.70
N ALA A 8 6.14 8.17 -0.37
CA ALA A 8 6.67 6.83 -0.54
C ALA A 8 8.11 6.89 -1.09
N ARG A 9 8.36 7.77 -2.07
CA ARG A 9 9.70 8.02 -2.59
C ARG A 9 10.64 8.50 -1.48
N HIS A 10 10.21 9.47 -0.69
CA HIS A 10 11.00 10.01 0.41
C HIS A 10 11.29 8.96 1.49
N THR A 11 10.30 8.11 1.82
CA THR A 11 10.53 6.98 2.73
C THR A 11 11.59 6.02 2.17
N ALA A 12 11.53 5.70 0.88
CA ALA A 12 12.55 4.86 0.24
C ALA A 12 13.95 5.49 0.29
N GLU A 13 14.06 6.81 0.04
CA GLU A 13 15.31 7.57 0.13
C GLU A 13 15.92 7.52 1.54
N LEU A 14 15.09 7.55 2.59
CA LEU A 14 15.55 7.50 3.97
C LEU A 14 16.07 6.12 4.40
N ILE A 15 15.49 5.04 3.87
CA ILE A 15 15.81 3.67 4.29
C ILE A 15 16.78 2.94 3.37
N ALA A 16 16.96 3.42 2.14
CA ALA A 16 17.87 2.80 1.18
C ALA A 16 19.33 3.05 1.58
N PRO A 17 20.20 2.03 1.48
CA PRO A 17 21.64 2.24 1.54
C PRO A 17 22.11 3.21 0.44
N PRO A 18 23.17 4.00 0.67
CA PRO A 18 23.68 4.96 -0.31
C PRO A 18 24.07 4.36 -1.67
N GLU A 19 24.38 3.07 -1.70
CA GLU A 19 24.81 2.34 -2.90
C GLU A 19 23.63 1.84 -3.76
N LEU A 20 22.40 1.91 -3.25
CA LEU A 20 21.22 1.35 -3.90
C LEU A 20 20.45 2.43 -4.68
N GLU A 21 20.30 2.22 -5.99
CA GLU A 21 19.47 3.10 -6.82
C GLU A 21 17.98 2.84 -6.56
N ILE A 22 17.23 3.91 -6.29
CA ILE A 22 15.78 3.84 -6.06
C ILE A 22 15.06 4.13 -7.37
N SER A 23 14.46 3.10 -7.96
CA SER A 23 13.50 3.27 -9.06
C SER A 23 12.10 3.57 -8.52
N VAL A 24 11.34 4.41 -9.25
CA VAL A 24 9.94 4.73 -8.94
C VAL A 24 9.00 4.21 -10.01
N HIS A 25 7.77 3.84 -9.62
CA HIS A 25 6.76 3.31 -10.55
C HIS A 25 5.34 3.77 -10.20
N GLU A 26 4.59 4.27 -11.19
CA GLU A 26 3.23 4.81 -10.98
C GLU A 26 2.19 3.72 -10.64
N GLY A 27 2.41 2.48 -11.11
CA GLY A 27 1.57 1.33 -10.76
C GLY A 27 1.53 1.04 -9.25
N LEU A 28 2.45 1.61 -8.46
CA LEU A 28 2.52 1.48 -7.01
C LEU A 28 1.86 2.65 -6.25
N ARG A 29 1.24 3.62 -6.94
CA ARG A 29 0.53 4.75 -6.30
C ARG A 29 -0.58 4.27 -5.37
N GLU A 30 -0.87 5.06 -4.34
CA GLU A 30 -2.05 4.83 -3.50
C GLU A 30 -3.31 4.86 -4.35
N ARG A 31 -4.34 4.18 -3.85
CA ARG A 31 -5.68 4.21 -4.42
C ARG A 31 -6.15 5.65 -4.65
N HIS A 32 -6.74 5.89 -5.81
CA HIS A 32 -7.43 7.15 -6.08
C HIS A 32 -8.73 7.24 -5.26
N ALA A 33 -8.82 8.21 -4.35
CA ALA A 33 -9.98 8.40 -3.48
C ALA A 33 -11.19 9.02 -4.20
N GLY A 34 -11.04 9.41 -5.47
CA GLY A 34 -12.11 10.06 -6.23
C GLY A 34 -12.42 11.43 -5.66
N GLU A 35 -13.71 11.71 -5.52
CA GLU A 35 -14.26 12.92 -4.94
C GLU A 35 -13.88 13.12 -3.48
N TRP A 36 -13.43 12.07 -2.79
CA TRP A 36 -12.90 12.16 -1.42
C TRP A 36 -11.45 12.67 -1.35
N THR A 37 -10.79 12.86 -2.51
CA THR A 37 -9.41 13.34 -2.53
C THR A 37 -9.30 14.73 -1.92
N GLY A 38 -8.43 14.86 -0.91
CA GLY A 38 -8.19 16.13 -0.22
C GLY A 38 -9.16 16.43 0.92
N LEU A 39 -10.19 15.60 1.12
CA LEU A 39 -11.07 15.69 2.27
C LEU A 39 -10.52 14.90 3.45
N THR A 40 -10.74 15.42 4.65
CA THR A 40 -10.54 14.72 5.91
C THR A 40 -11.69 13.74 6.18
N HIS A 41 -11.49 12.82 7.11
CA HIS A 41 -12.54 11.90 7.55
C HIS A 41 -13.79 12.67 8.07
N ASP A 42 -13.59 13.75 8.81
CA ASP A 42 -14.68 14.58 9.35
C ASP A 42 -15.46 15.31 8.25
N GLU A 43 -14.76 15.83 7.23
CA GLU A 43 -15.39 16.44 6.05
C GLU A 43 -16.19 15.40 5.26
N ILE A 44 -15.69 14.18 5.13
CA ILE A 44 -16.40 13.10 4.43
C ILE A 44 -17.61 12.64 5.22
N ALA A 45 -17.51 12.51 6.54
CA ALA A 45 -18.65 12.19 7.39
C ALA A 45 -19.73 13.28 7.33
N ALA A 46 -19.34 14.54 7.18
CA ALA A 46 -20.27 15.67 7.03
C ALA A 46 -20.95 15.71 5.65
N ASP A 47 -20.19 15.55 4.57
CA ASP A 47 -20.68 15.68 3.20
C ASP A 47 -21.32 14.38 2.65
N TYR A 48 -20.93 13.22 3.20
CA TYR A 48 -21.36 11.89 2.80
C TYR A 48 -21.79 11.04 4.03
N PRO A 49 -22.88 11.42 4.72
CA PRO A 49 -23.30 10.76 5.96
C PRO A 49 -23.55 9.27 5.75
N ASP A 50 -23.05 8.45 6.68
CA ASP A 50 -23.11 6.98 6.71
C ASP A 50 -22.32 6.24 5.60
N TRP A 51 -21.66 6.95 4.67
CA TRP A 51 -20.99 6.27 3.54
C TRP A 51 -19.76 5.47 3.97
N ILE A 52 -19.01 5.96 4.95
CA ILE A 52 -17.85 5.24 5.51
C ILE A 52 -18.32 3.93 6.15
N GLU A 53 -19.32 4.00 7.03
CA GLU A 53 -19.88 2.86 7.77
C GLU A 53 -20.54 1.82 6.86
N THR A 54 -21.27 2.27 5.85
CA THR A 54 -21.95 1.41 4.86
C THR A 54 -21.03 0.96 3.73
N GLN A 55 -19.73 1.26 3.81
CA GLN A 55 -18.73 0.96 2.78
C GLN A 55 -19.10 1.48 1.37
N ARG A 56 -19.90 2.54 1.32
CA ARG A 56 -20.20 3.24 0.07
C ARG A 56 -19.02 4.12 -0.31
N ARG A 57 -18.74 4.18 -1.61
CA ARG A 57 -17.63 4.96 -2.16
C ARG A 57 -18.12 5.85 -3.31
N PRO A 58 -17.50 7.02 -3.52
CA PRO A 58 -17.91 7.92 -4.59
C PRO A 58 -17.57 7.33 -5.97
N PRO A 59 -18.23 7.79 -7.05
CA PRO A 59 -18.06 7.21 -8.39
C PRO A 59 -16.61 7.18 -8.88
N GLY A 60 -15.81 8.20 -8.55
CA GLY A 60 -14.39 8.30 -8.93
C GLY A 60 -13.42 7.52 -8.04
N PHE A 61 -13.92 6.78 -7.03
CA PHE A 61 -13.09 5.94 -6.17
C PHE A 61 -12.56 4.75 -6.97
N GLU A 62 -11.24 4.59 -6.99
CA GLU A 62 -10.59 3.44 -7.63
C GLU A 62 -10.95 2.18 -6.85
N LYS A 63 -11.59 1.21 -7.50
CA LYS A 63 -11.96 -0.08 -6.89
C LYS A 63 -10.75 -1.03 -6.83
N ASP A 64 -10.93 -2.15 -6.14
CA ASP A 64 -9.87 -3.15 -5.95
C ASP A 64 -9.39 -3.71 -7.29
N GLU A 65 -10.31 -3.99 -8.21
CA GLU A 65 -9.97 -4.57 -9.52
C GLU A 65 -9.04 -3.66 -10.36
N PRO A 66 -9.34 -2.37 -10.61
CA PRO A 66 -8.37 -1.47 -11.27
C PRO A 66 -7.05 -1.29 -10.51
N LEU A 67 -7.11 -1.19 -9.17
CA LEU A 67 -5.93 -1.04 -8.33
C LEU A 67 -5.00 -2.24 -8.48
N LEU A 68 -5.53 -3.45 -8.30
CA LEU A 68 -4.78 -4.71 -8.44
C LEU A 68 -4.31 -4.91 -9.88
N GLY A 69 -5.13 -4.52 -10.87
CA GLY A 69 -4.78 -4.57 -12.28
C GLY A 69 -3.53 -3.79 -12.66
N ARG A 70 -3.20 -2.70 -11.94
CA ARG A 70 -1.94 -1.96 -12.13
C ARG A 70 -0.82 -2.36 -11.15
N VAL A 71 -1.15 -2.90 -9.98
CA VAL A 71 -0.15 -3.27 -8.95
C VAL A 71 0.47 -4.63 -9.23
N ILE A 72 -0.35 -5.66 -9.50
CA ILE A 72 0.12 -7.04 -9.64
C ILE A 72 1.14 -7.21 -10.77
N PRO A 73 0.97 -6.65 -11.98
CA PRO A 73 1.97 -6.77 -13.04
C PRO A 73 3.34 -6.23 -12.62
N VAL A 74 3.36 -5.10 -11.89
CA VAL A 74 4.61 -4.50 -11.39
C VAL A 74 5.27 -5.42 -10.37
N LEU A 75 4.52 -6.01 -9.45
CA LEU A 75 5.07 -6.94 -8.48
C LEU A 75 5.63 -8.20 -9.14
N VAL A 76 4.96 -8.72 -10.18
CA VAL A 76 5.45 -9.88 -10.96
C VAL A 76 6.76 -9.54 -11.65
N ASP A 77 6.82 -8.41 -12.37
CA ASP A 77 8.03 -7.96 -13.06
C ASP A 77 9.21 -7.82 -12.09
N LEU A 78 8.97 -7.28 -10.89
CA LEU A 78 10.00 -7.13 -9.86
C LEU A 78 10.46 -8.47 -9.28
N ALA A 79 9.54 -9.41 -9.05
CA ALA A 79 9.86 -10.73 -8.53
C ALA A 79 10.66 -11.57 -9.54
N ILE A 80 10.43 -11.36 -10.84
CA ILE A 80 11.22 -11.99 -11.91
C ILE A 80 12.60 -11.32 -12.04
N ALA A 81 12.68 -10.00 -11.90
CA ALA A 81 13.91 -9.25 -12.14
C ALA A 81 14.98 -9.44 -11.05
N ALA A 82 14.59 -9.72 -9.80
CA ALA A 82 15.53 -9.87 -8.71
C ALA A 82 15.03 -10.86 -7.63
N PRO A 83 15.93 -11.59 -6.95
CA PRO A 83 15.55 -12.53 -5.88
C PRO A 83 14.81 -11.88 -4.72
N THR A 84 15.08 -10.60 -4.44
CA THR A 84 14.47 -9.86 -3.34
C THR A 84 14.41 -8.39 -3.70
N THR A 85 13.22 -7.80 -3.58
CA THR A 85 13.00 -6.37 -3.82
C THR A 85 12.17 -5.78 -2.69
N LEU A 86 12.67 -4.70 -2.07
CA LEU A 86 11.86 -3.87 -1.18
C LEU A 86 11.00 -2.92 -2.02
N VAL A 87 9.68 -2.96 -1.80
CA VAL A 87 8.71 -2.08 -2.44
C VAL A 87 8.11 -1.13 -1.40
N VAL A 88 8.40 0.15 -1.53
CA VAL A 88 7.85 1.19 -0.64
C VAL A 88 6.60 1.79 -1.29
N THR A 89 5.44 1.50 -0.72
CA THR A 89 4.11 1.86 -1.25
C THR A 89 3.18 2.32 -0.11
N HIS A 90 1.87 2.13 -0.25
CA HIS A 90 0.85 2.74 0.60
C HIS A 90 -0.08 1.68 1.20
N GLY A 91 -0.76 2.04 2.29
CA GLY A 91 -1.61 1.12 3.03
C GLY A 91 -2.74 0.52 2.18
N GLY A 92 -3.36 1.30 1.30
CA GLY A 92 -4.41 0.76 0.41
C GLY A 92 -3.89 -0.27 -0.58
N VAL A 93 -2.66 -0.11 -1.07
CA VAL A 93 -1.99 -1.10 -1.95
C VAL A 93 -1.68 -2.38 -1.18
N ILE A 94 -1.02 -2.27 -0.02
CA ILE A 94 -0.63 -3.43 0.80
C ILE A 94 -1.87 -4.23 1.19
N ARG A 95 -2.91 -3.57 1.71
CA ARG A 95 -4.16 -4.22 2.12
C ARG A 95 -4.87 -4.91 0.96
N SER A 96 -4.92 -4.28 -0.22
CA SER A 96 -5.55 -4.91 -1.39
C SER A 96 -4.80 -6.17 -1.84
N VAL A 97 -3.47 -6.18 -1.77
CA VAL A 97 -2.68 -7.39 -2.04
C VAL A 97 -2.90 -8.45 -0.94
N GLU A 98 -2.87 -8.06 0.34
CA GLU A 98 -3.17 -8.99 1.44
C GLU A 98 -4.56 -9.62 1.32
N HIS A 99 -5.57 -8.84 0.93
CA HIS A 99 -6.94 -9.29 0.74
C HIS A 99 -7.09 -10.23 -0.46
N LEU A 100 -6.29 -10.02 -1.51
CA LEU A 100 -6.26 -10.92 -2.67
C LEU A 100 -5.70 -12.30 -2.30
N LEU A 101 -4.70 -12.33 -1.41
CA LEU A 101 -3.96 -13.54 -1.06
C LEU A 101 -4.44 -14.21 0.23
N SER A 102 -5.31 -13.55 1.02
CA SER A 102 -5.76 -14.03 2.32
C SER A 102 -7.05 -13.35 2.84
N ASP A 103 -7.59 -13.91 3.91
CA ASP A 103 -8.71 -13.34 4.67
C ASP A 103 -8.27 -12.34 5.76
N ILE A 104 -6.99 -11.96 5.81
CA ILE A 104 -6.51 -10.96 6.78
C ILE A 104 -7.19 -9.61 6.50
N ARG A 105 -7.68 -8.96 7.56
CA ARG A 105 -8.34 -7.63 7.50
C ARG A 105 -7.75 -6.64 8.52
N GLU A 106 -6.53 -6.91 8.97
CA GLU A 106 -5.81 -6.05 9.90
C GLU A 106 -5.32 -4.78 9.20
N ARG A 107 -5.09 -3.72 9.99
CA ARG A 107 -4.52 -2.49 9.45
C ARG A 107 -3.01 -2.56 9.47
N VAL A 108 -2.40 -2.10 8.39
CA VAL A 108 -0.95 -1.98 8.27
C VAL A 108 -0.50 -0.69 8.98
N PRO A 109 0.35 -0.76 10.01
CA PRO A 109 0.90 0.44 10.63
C PRO A 109 1.80 1.22 9.68
N ASN A 110 2.06 2.48 10.00
CA ASN A 110 3.13 3.22 9.30
C ASN A 110 4.46 2.46 9.42
N LEU A 111 5.21 2.38 8.32
CA LEU A 111 6.44 1.57 8.21
C LEU A 111 6.25 0.06 8.48
N GLY A 112 5.00 -0.40 8.52
CA GLY A 112 4.65 -1.80 8.43
C GLY A 112 4.51 -2.25 6.99
N GLY A 113 4.71 -3.55 6.78
CA GLY A 113 4.60 -4.18 5.49
C GLY A 113 4.43 -5.68 5.60
N ARG A 114 4.65 -6.35 4.48
CA ARG A 114 4.35 -7.76 4.29
C ARG A 114 5.37 -8.39 3.36
N TRP A 115 5.85 -9.58 3.70
CA TRP A 115 6.54 -10.43 2.76
C TRP A 115 5.54 -11.12 1.84
N ILE A 116 5.84 -11.10 0.54
CA ILE A 116 5.17 -11.90 -0.48
C ILE A 116 6.23 -12.61 -1.30
N ARG A 117 5.96 -13.86 -1.67
CA ARG A 117 6.85 -14.66 -2.49
C ARG A 117 6.16 -15.03 -3.78
N TYR A 118 6.86 -14.94 -4.89
CA TYR A 118 6.36 -15.35 -6.20
C TYR A 118 6.95 -16.71 -6.55
N GLU A 119 6.11 -17.73 -6.74
CA GLU A 119 6.51 -19.09 -7.09
C GLU A 119 5.45 -19.72 -8.00
N ASP A 120 5.88 -20.45 -9.03
CA ASP A 120 5.00 -21.18 -9.96
C ASP A 120 3.88 -20.33 -10.60
N GLY A 121 4.12 -19.03 -10.78
CA GLY A 121 3.17 -18.11 -11.39
C GLY A 121 2.21 -17.44 -10.40
N GLU A 122 2.31 -17.74 -9.11
CA GLU A 122 1.41 -17.26 -8.07
C GLU A 122 2.15 -16.52 -6.95
N PHE A 123 1.46 -15.60 -6.28
CA PHE A 123 1.97 -14.97 -5.06
C PHE A 123 1.49 -15.73 -3.82
N VAL A 124 2.40 -15.91 -2.88
CA VAL A 124 2.14 -16.47 -1.55
C VAL A 124 2.40 -15.39 -0.51
N LEU A 125 1.43 -15.22 0.38
CA LEU A 125 1.54 -14.28 1.50
C LEU A 125 2.41 -14.89 2.62
N GLU A 126 3.33 -14.10 3.17
CA GLU A 126 4.21 -14.51 4.25
C GLU A 126 4.08 -13.56 5.47
N GLU A 127 5.11 -13.52 6.31
CA GLU A 127 5.10 -12.78 7.57
C GLU A 127 4.94 -11.26 7.41
N SER A 128 4.29 -10.64 8.41
CA SER A 128 4.28 -9.18 8.56
C SER A 128 5.66 -8.69 8.95
N VAL A 129 6.05 -7.50 8.49
CA VAL A 129 7.32 -6.87 8.84
C VAL A 129 7.10 -5.45 9.32
N LEU A 130 7.90 -5.01 10.29
CA LEU A 130 8.04 -3.60 10.69
C LEU A 130 9.46 -3.16 10.34
N LEU A 131 9.60 -2.00 9.71
CA LEU A 131 10.91 -1.42 9.38
C LEU A 131 11.58 -0.70 10.56
N PHE A 132 11.02 -0.85 11.77
CA PHE A 132 11.53 -0.27 13.01
C PHE A 132 11.33 -1.25 14.17
N ASP A 133 12.06 -1.06 15.27
CA ASP A 133 11.86 -1.83 16.50
C ASP A 133 10.63 -1.29 17.25
N PRO A 134 9.53 -2.07 17.36
CA PRO A 134 8.31 -1.62 18.02
C PRO A 134 8.48 -1.41 19.53
N ASN A 135 9.56 -1.90 20.14
CA ASN A 135 9.84 -1.67 21.55
C ASN A 135 10.58 -0.34 21.80
N GLN A 136 11.04 0.31 20.73
CA GLN A 136 11.84 1.53 20.80
C GLN A 136 11.13 2.75 20.22
N VAL A 137 10.04 2.54 19.47
CA VAL A 137 9.35 3.59 18.72
C VAL A 137 7.84 3.45 18.86
N GLU A 138 7.16 4.50 19.34
CA GLU A 138 5.71 4.61 19.22
C GLU A 138 5.32 4.82 17.76
N PHE A 139 4.33 4.07 17.28
CA PHE A 139 3.85 4.15 15.90
C PHE A 139 2.33 4.32 15.84
N THR A 140 1.87 4.94 14.76
CA THR A 140 0.45 5.14 14.49
C THR A 140 -0.04 4.14 13.45
N VAL A 141 -1.23 3.61 13.66
CA VAL A 141 -2.01 2.91 12.63
C VAL A 141 -3.01 3.92 12.09
N PRO A 142 -2.87 4.40 10.84
CA PRO A 142 -3.74 5.46 10.32
C PRO A 142 -5.22 5.06 10.33
N ASP A 143 -6.08 6.00 10.68
CA ASP A 143 -7.51 5.95 10.34
C ASP A 143 -7.67 6.26 8.86
N GLN A 144 -8.13 5.26 8.09
CA GLN A 144 -8.43 5.43 6.68
C GLN A 144 -9.90 5.81 6.48
N ILE A 145 -10.11 6.49 5.37
CA ILE A 145 -11.38 6.98 4.85
C ILE A 145 -12.16 5.85 4.13
#